data_AF-A0A173R8U7-F1
#
_entry.id   AF-A0A173R8U7-F1
#
_cell.length_a   1.000
_cell.length_b   1.000
_cell.length_c   1.000
_cell.angle_alpha   90.00
_cell.angle_beta   90.00
_cell.angle_gamma   90.00
#
_symmetry.space_group_name_H-M   'P 1'
#
loop_
_entity.id
_entity.type
_entity.pdbx_description
1 polymer ?
#
loop_
_entity_poly.entity_id
_entity_poly.type
_entity_poly.pdbx_seq_one_letter_code
_entity_poly.pdbx_strand_id
1 'polypeptide(L)'
;MDKLIKELQQNRDCVEQIANEIELGDNYMPELKAYLPNLKQIITEIFDCAQKLKINIDLKFVAMVLQDIVDGVEREDKVFLLDTIRYGLKEIFDYMIDVLGENE
;
A
#
# COMPACT_ATOMS: atom_id res chain seq x y z
N MET A 1 4.59 0.91 19.22
CA MET A 1 3.62 0.53 18.18
C MET A 1 3.41 1.71 17.24
N ASP A 2 3.32 2.89 17.83
CA ASP A 2 3.26 4.25 17.32
C ASP A 2 4.21 4.55 16.14
N LYS A 3 5.45 4.02 16.16
CA LYS A 3 6.39 4.23 15.04
C LYS A 3 5.87 3.60 13.75
N LEU A 4 5.42 2.34 13.82
CA LEU A 4 4.87 1.62 12.68
C LEU A 4 3.55 2.25 12.22
N ILE A 5 2.69 2.67 13.16
CA ILE A 5 1.44 3.38 12.83
C ILE A 5 1.75 4.67 12.05
N LYS A 6 2.73 5.47 12.48
CA LYS A 6 3.16 6.68 11.74
C LYS A 6 3.73 6.34 10.37
N GLU A 7 4.53 5.28 10.25
CA GLU A 7 5.07 4.83 8.98
C GLU A 7 3.96 4.36 8.03
N LEU A 8 2.95 3.64 8.53
CA LEU A 8 1.76 3.24 7.77
C LEU A 8 0.95 4.45 7.30
N GLN A 9 0.72 5.45 8.18
CA GLN A 9 0.03 6.69 7.82
C GLN A 9 0.77 7.44 6.70
N GLN A 10 2.10 7.55 6.78
CA GLN A 10 2.92 8.18 5.74
C GLN A 10 2.83 7.42 4.40
N ASN A 11 2.86 6.09 4.44
CA ASN A 11 2.71 5.28 3.23
C ASN A 11 1.31 5.42 2.64
N ARG A 12 0.28 5.42 3.48
CA ARG A 12 -1.12 5.64 3.09
C ARG A 12 -1.34 6.99 2.42
N ASP A 13 -0.76 8.06 2.97
CA ASP A 13 -0.86 9.40 2.38
C ASP A 13 -0.06 9.50 1.06
N CYS A 14 1.10 8.84 0.99
CA CYS A 14 1.91 8.77 -0.25
C CYS A 14 1.15 8.06 -1.38
N VAL A 15 0.53 6.91 -1.11
CA VAL A 15 -0.23 6.19 -2.14
C VAL A 15 -1.51 6.92 -2.54
N GLU A 16 -2.14 7.65 -1.62
CA GLU A 16 -3.26 8.54 -1.93
C GLU A 16 -2.82 9.68 -2.86
N GLN A 17 -1.64 10.28 -2.64
CA GLN A 17 -1.08 11.30 -3.53
C GLN A 17 -0.85 10.74 -4.93
N ILE A 18 -0.18 9.58 -5.05
CA ILE A 18 0.05 8.92 -6.35
C ILE A 18 -1.28 8.63 -7.06
N ALA A 19 -2.30 8.16 -6.33
CA ALA A 19 -3.64 7.94 -6.89
C ALA A 19 -4.26 9.24 -7.43
N ASN A 20 -4.11 10.35 -6.71
CA ASN A 20 -4.61 11.65 -7.15
C ASN A 20 -3.88 12.13 -8.41
N GLU A 21 -2.57 11.94 -8.51
CA GLU A 21 -1.80 12.25 -9.72
C GLU A 21 -2.28 11.43 -10.93
N ILE A 22 -2.57 10.14 -10.74
CA ILE A 22 -3.15 9.29 -11.78
C ILE A 22 -4.52 9.84 -12.24
N GLU A 23 -5.38 10.21 -11.30
CA GLU A 23 -6.73 10.71 -11.57
C GLU A 23 -6.71 12.07 -12.32
N LEU A 24 -5.78 12.95 -11.94
CA LEU A 24 -5.57 14.25 -12.59
C LEU A 24 -4.85 14.14 -13.95
N GLY A 25 -4.27 12.98 -14.25
CA GLY A 25 -3.51 12.74 -15.47
C GLY A 25 -2.09 13.31 -15.44
N ASP A 26 -1.55 13.53 -14.23
CA ASP A 26 -0.18 13.98 -14.01
C ASP A 26 0.83 12.85 -14.27
N ASN A 27 2.13 13.18 -14.31
CA ASN A 27 3.19 12.20 -14.53
C ASN A 27 3.53 11.42 -13.24
N TYR A 28 2.67 10.48 -12.86
CA TYR A 28 2.76 9.67 -11.64
C TYR A 28 3.81 8.54 -11.69
N MET A 29 4.21 8.09 -12.88
CA MET A 29 5.05 6.90 -13.05
C MET A 29 6.44 6.98 -12.37
N PRO A 30 7.17 8.11 -12.45
CA PRO A 30 8.43 8.26 -11.73
C PRO A 30 8.28 8.12 -10.21
N GLU A 31 7.23 8.72 -9.65
CA GLU A 31 6.96 8.66 -8.21
C GLU A 31 6.56 7.25 -7.78
N LEU A 32 5.65 6.60 -8.52
CA LEU A 32 5.26 5.22 -8.27
C LEU A 32 6.47 4.27 -8.31
N LYS A 33 7.33 4.37 -9.33
CA LYS A 33 8.54 3.54 -9.46
C LYS A 33 9.53 3.80 -8.33
N ALA A 34 9.70 5.05 -7.89
CA ALA A 34 10.54 5.42 -6.76
C ALA A 34 9.97 4.92 -5.41
N TYR A 35 8.65 4.74 -5.32
CA TYR A 35 7.96 4.24 -4.14
C TYR A 35 8.03 2.71 -3.99
N LEU A 36 8.15 1.93 -5.07
CA LEU A 36 8.16 0.45 -5.01
C LEU A 36 9.15 -0.17 -3.98
N PRO A 37 10.37 0.34 -3.80
CA PRO A 37 11.28 -0.16 -2.75
C PRO A 37 10.71 0.06 -1.33
N ASN A 38 10.09 1.21 -1.08
CA ASN A 38 9.45 1.52 0.21
C ASN A 38 8.23 0.62 0.43
N LEU A 39 7.43 0.39 -0.62
CA LEU A 39 6.30 -0.55 -0.57
C LEU A 39 6.75 -1.95 -0.12
N LYS A 40 7.83 -2.47 -0.71
CA LYS A 40 8.39 -3.77 -0.31
C LYS A 40 8.78 -3.79 1.17
N GLN A 41 9.41 -2.72 1.66
CA GLN A 41 9.83 -2.62 3.06
C GLN A 41 8.61 -2.61 4.00
N ILE A 42 7.64 -1.72 3.77
CA ILE A 42 6.49 -1.58 4.68
C ILE A 42 5.63 -2.85 4.69
N ILE A 43 5.47 -3.54 3.57
CA ILE A 43 4.76 -4.83 3.51
C ILE A 43 5.47 -5.91 4.32
N THR A 44 6.81 -5.94 4.29
CA THR A 44 7.59 -6.87 5.11
C THR A 44 7.37 -6.57 6.60
N GLU A 45 7.39 -5.31 6.99
CA GLU A 45 7.14 -4.89 8.37
C GLU A 45 5.71 -5.20 8.82
N ILE A 46 4.71 -5.04 7.95
CA ILE A 46 3.32 -5.44 8.18
C ILE A 46 3.24 -6.94 8.49
N PHE A 47 3.87 -7.80 7.67
CA PHE A 47 3.85 -9.24 7.89
C PHE A 47 4.56 -9.65 9.18
N ASP A 48 5.73 -9.08 9.46
CA ASP A 48 6.44 -9.34 10.71
C ASP A 48 5.62 -8.92 11.93
N CYS A 49 4.94 -7.78 11.86
CA CYS A 49 4.06 -7.29 12.91
C CYS A 49 2.85 -8.21 13.11
N ALA A 50 2.19 -8.58 12.02
CA ALA A 50 1.01 -9.43 12.04
C ALA A 50 1.31 -10.82 12.61
N GLN A 51 2.47 -11.40 12.29
CA GLN A 51 2.90 -12.66 12.89
C GLN A 51 3.13 -12.54 14.40
N LYS A 52 3.80 -11.47 14.85
CA LYS A 52 4.09 -11.23 16.28
C LYS A 52 2.81 -11.02 17.09
N LEU A 53 1.87 -10.26 16.55
CA LEU A 53 0.61 -9.90 17.21
C LEU A 53 -0.55 -10.86 16.91
N LYS A 54 -0.33 -11.88 16.06
CA LYS A 54 -1.35 -12.82 15.57
C LYS A 54 -2.54 -12.11 14.91
N ILE A 55 -2.28 -11.02 14.20
CA ILE A 55 -3.27 -10.32 13.38
C ILE A 55 -3.56 -11.17 12.15
N ASN A 56 -4.84 -11.38 11.85
CA ASN A 56 -5.25 -12.09 10.65
C ASN A 56 -5.11 -11.16 9.43
N ILE A 57 -4.27 -11.53 8.47
CA ILE A 57 -4.13 -10.84 7.18
C ILE A 57 -4.48 -11.83 6.08
N ASP A 58 -5.32 -11.40 5.14
CA ASP A 58 -5.56 -12.15 3.92
C ASP A 58 -4.34 -12.04 2.99
N LEU A 59 -3.44 -13.02 3.10
CA LEU A 59 -2.23 -13.08 2.28
C LEU A 59 -2.52 -13.21 0.77
N LYS A 60 -3.68 -13.77 0.38
CA LYS A 60 -4.05 -13.87 -1.04
C LYS A 60 -4.42 -12.50 -1.58
N PHE A 61 -5.17 -11.73 -0.81
CA PHE A 61 -5.50 -10.35 -1.16
C PHE A 61 -4.23 -9.49 -1.29
N VAL A 62 -3.33 -9.54 -0.30
CA VAL A 62 -2.07 -8.78 -0.37
C VAL A 62 -1.23 -9.19 -1.58
N ALA A 63 -1.10 -10.49 -1.86
CA ALA A 63 -0.35 -10.97 -3.02
C ALA A 63 -0.98 -10.53 -4.35
N MET A 64 -2.31 -10.55 -4.45
CA MET A 64 -3.05 -10.06 -5.62
C MET A 64 -2.77 -8.58 -5.86
N VAL A 65 -2.92 -7.73 -4.83
CA VAL A 65 -2.64 -6.29 -4.93
C VAL A 65 -1.21 -6.01 -5.37
N LEU A 66 -0.22 -6.73 -4.82
CA LEU A 66 1.18 -6.54 -5.22
C LEU A 66 1.44 -6.97 -6.67
N GLN A 67 0.82 -8.05 -7.13
CA GLN A 67 0.93 -8.49 -8.52
C GLN A 67 0.27 -7.47 -9.46
N ASP A 68 -0.90 -6.95 -9.08
CA ASP A 68 -1.64 -5.96 -9.87
C ASP A 68 -0.85 -4.64 -10.00
N ILE A 69 -0.10 -4.23 -8.96
CA ILE A 69 0.81 -3.09 -9.05
C ILE A 69 1.91 -3.35 -10.09
N VAL A 70 2.54 -4.53 -10.05
CA VAL A 70 3.59 -4.90 -11.01
C VAL A 70 3.04 -4.92 -12.43
N ASP A 71 1.94 -5.62 -12.66
CA ASP A 71 1.28 -5.71 -13.97
C ASP A 71 0.85 -4.34 -14.49
N GLY A 72 0.31 -3.49 -13.63
CA GLY A 72 -0.11 -2.15 -13.99
C GLY A 72 1.07 -1.24 -14.36
N VAL A 73 2.20 -1.34 -13.64
CA VAL A 73 3.43 -0.59 -13.95
C VAL A 73 4.04 -1.07 -15.27
N GLU A 74 4.07 -2.37 -15.54
CA GLU A 74 4.62 -2.93 -16.78
C GLU A 74 3.80 -2.54 -18.01
N ARG A 75 2.47 -2.48 -17.86
CA ARG A 75 1.54 -2.12 -18.95
C ARG A 75 1.28 -0.63 -19.07
N GLU A 76 1.75 0.16 -18.10
CA GLU A 76 1.41 1.58 -17.94
C GLU A 76 -0.11 1.84 -17.91
N ASP A 77 -0.88 0.90 -17.35
CA ASP A 77 -2.34 0.96 -17.31
C ASP A 77 -2.79 1.80 -16.11
N LYS A 78 -3.07 3.08 -16.38
CA LYS A 78 -3.49 4.05 -15.36
C LYS A 78 -4.80 3.68 -14.66
N VAL A 79 -5.77 3.08 -15.37
CA VAL A 79 -7.10 2.80 -14.78
C VAL A 79 -6.95 1.65 -13.80
N PHE A 80 -6.21 0.62 -14.22
CA PHE A 80 -5.91 -0.54 -13.40
C PHE A 80 -5.05 -0.17 -12.18
N LEU A 81 -4.04 0.68 -12.36
CA LEU A 81 -3.21 1.15 -11.25
C LEU A 81 -3.97 2.01 -10.26
N LEU A 82 -4.85 2.91 -10.73
CA LEU A 82 -5.66 3.74 -9.85
C LEU A 82 -6.54 2.88 -8.94
N ASP A 83 -7.22 1.88 -9.52
CA ASP A 83 -8.09 0.96 -8.78
C ASP A 83 -7.28 0.16 -7.75
N THR A 84 -6.17 -0.43 -8.18
CA THR A 84 -5.27 -1.22 -7.32
C THR A 84 -4.71 -0.39 -6.17
N ILE A 85 -4.34 0.87 -6.42
CA ILE A 85 -3.77 1.74 -5.38
C ILE A 85 -4.84 2.18 -4.37
N ARG A 86 -5.98 2.70 -4.84
CA ARG A 86 -7.03 3.25 -3.96
C ARG A 86 -7.78 2.19 -3.17
N TYR A 87 -8.10 1.07 -3.80
CA TYR A 87 -8.96 0.04 -3.21
C TYR A 87 -8.21 -1.24 -2.86
N GLY A 88 -6.99 -1.44 -3.35
CA GLY A 88 -6.13 -2.54 -2.93
C GLY A 88 -5.15 -2.09 -1.85
N LEU A 89 -4.15 -1.31 -2.25
CA LEU A 89 -2.99 -1.02 -1.40
C LEU A 89 -3.34 -0.15 -0.21
N LYS A 90 -4.10 0.92 -0.43
CA LYS A 90 -4.53 1.81 0.65
C LYS A 90 -5.39 1.08 1.70
N GLU A 91 -6.23 0.13 1.28
CA GLU A 91 -7.05 -0.67 2.19
C GLU A 91 -6.19 -1.53 3.12
N ILE A 92 -5.09 -2.09 2.63
CA ILE A 92 -4.11 -2.82 3.46
C ILE A 92 -3.54 -1.91 4.55
N PHE A 93 -3.19 -0.66 4.22
CA PHE A 93 -2.66 0.29 5.20
C PHE A 93 -3.72 0.75 6.19
N ASP A 94 -4.91 1.12 5.72
CA ASP A 94 -6.02 1.55 6.57
C ASP A 94 -6.38 0.44 7.58
N TYR A 95 -6.50 -0.82 7.12
CA TYR A 95 -6.74 -1.97 8.00
C TYR A 95 -5.67 -2.13 9.08
N MET A 96 -4.39 -2.03 8.70
CA MET A 96 -3.30 -2.18 9.67
C MET A 96 -3.24 -1.02 10.67
N ILE A 97 -3.57 0.20 10.24
CA ILE A 97 -3.65 1.37 11.13
C ILE A 97 -4.78 1.16 12.15
N ASP A 98 -5.96 0.75 11.70
CA ASP A 98 -7.12 0.53 12.56
C ASP A 98 -6.85 -0.57 13.58
N VAL A 99 -6.38 -1.74 13.12
CA VAL A 99 -6.07 -2.86 14.02
C VAL A 99 -4.99 -2.50 15.02
N LEU A 100 -3.93 -1.79 14.62
CA LEU A 100 -2.87 -1.42 15.55
C LEU A 100 -3.29 -0.32 16.53
N GLY A 101 -4.16 0.61 16.12
CA GLY A 101 -4.71 1.65 16.99
C GLY A 101 -5.69 1.10 18.03
N GLU A 102 -6.42 0.03 17.73
CA GLU A 102 -7.29 -0.66 18.70
C GLU A 102 -6.53 -1.51 19.73
N ASN A 103 -5.25 -1.83 19.46
CA ASN A 103 -4.39 -2.65 20.33
C ASN A 103 -3.45 -1.80 21.23
N GLU A 104 -3.67 -0.49 21.35
CA GLU A 104 -2.97 0.42 22.29
C GLU A 104 -3.48 0.34 23.75
#